data_AF-I2QPL9-F1
#
_entry.id   AF-I2QPL9-F1
#
_cell.length_a   1.000
_cell.length_b   1.000
_cell.length_c   1.000
_cell.angle_alpha   90.00
_cell.angle_beta   90.00
_cell.angle_gamma   90.00
#
_symmetry.space_group_name_H-M   'P 1'
#
loop_
_entity.id
_entity.type
_entity.pdbx_description
1 polymer ?
#
loop_
_entity_poly.entity_id
_entity_poly.type
_entity_poly.pdbx_seq_one_letter_code
_entity_poly.pdbx_strand_id
1 'polypeptide(L)'
;MSQSLLYAFLAFMAVMYFTPGPNNIMLLSSGLTYGFRRTIPHIAGVVIGFAFMIAAVGFGLGTVFLAYPILQTILKYAGAAYLVYLSAVIALSGPAKPGEGDGRGPMTFLGAAMFQWINAKGWVIVIGTITAYAAIAQFPLNIAIQTLISLLVGTVSTVAWVFFGTALRAVLTSVRLVRAFNILMAILLLASLYPVVMDA
;
A
#
# COMPACT_ATOMS: atom_id res chain seq x y z
N MET A 1 -3.28 -13.54 -29.55
CA MET A 1 -3.48 -14.22 -28.26
C MET A 1 -3.17 -13.34 -27.03
N SER A 2 -2.83 -12.05 -27.19
CA SER A 2 -2.41 -11.16 -26.09
C SER A 2 -3.52 -10.32 -25.44
N GLN A 3 -4.68 -10.14 -26.08
CA GLN A 3 -5.74 -9.25 -25.55
C GLN A 3 -6.44 -9.82 -24.32
N SER A 4 -6.78 -11.11 -24.32
CA SER A 4 -7.39 -11.78 -23.15
C SER A 4 -6.46 -11.78 -21.93
N LEU A 5 -5.16 -12.03 -22.14
CA LEU A 5 -4.15 -11.95 -21.10
C LEU A 5 -3.97 -10.51 -20.59
N LEU A 6 -4.00 -9.52 -21.49
CA LEU A 6 -3.94 -8.11 -21.09
C LEU A 6 -5.16 -7.70 -20.26
N TYR A 7 -6.37 -8.12 -20.63
CA TYR A 7 -7.58 -7.84 -19.84
C TYR A 7 -7.53 -8.54 -18.47
N ALA A 8 -7.09 -9.80 -18.42
CA ALA A 8 -6.92 -10.52 -17.17
C ALA A 8 -5.89 -9.83 -16.25
N PHE A 9 -4.78 -9.36 -16.83
CA PHE A 9 -3.76 -8.61 -16.12
C PHE A 9 -4.29 -7.27 -15.57
N LEU A 10 -5.01 -6.50 -16.39
CA LEU A 10 -5.60 -5.23 -15.95
C LEU A 10 -6.65 -5.46 -14.86
N ALA A 11 -7.46 -6.51 -14.96
CA ALA A 11 -8.40 -6.91 -13.90
C ALA A 11 -7.67 -7.29 -12.61
N PHE A 12 -6.59 -8.09 -12.70
CA PHE A 12 -5.75 -8.42 -11.56
C PHE A 12 -5.17 -7.16 -10.90
N MET A 13 -4.59 -6.24 -11.68
CA MET A 13 -4.09 -4.95 -11.18
C MET A 13 -5.18 -4.17 -10.45
N ALA A 14 -6.34 -4.00 -11.09
CA ALA A 14 -7.45 -3.26 -10.52
C ALA A 14 -7.88 -3.87 -9.17
N VAL A 15 -8.12 -5.18 -9.12
CA VAL A 15 -8.51 -5.86 -7.88
C VAL A 15 -7.44 -5.71 -6.81
N MET A 16 -6.16 -5.99 -7.13
CA MET A 16 -5.10 -5.96 -6.14
C MET A 16 -4.83 -4.56 -5.58
N TYR A 17 -4.92 -3.53 -6.42
CA TYR A 17 -4.68 -2.15 -5.99
C TYR A 17 -5.86 -1.55 -5.26
N PHE A 18 -7.11 -1.84 -5.65
CA PHE A 18 -8.29 -1.21 -5.03
C PHE A 18 -8.78 -1.95 -3.80
N THR A 19 -8.53 -3.26 -3.68
CA THR A 19 -8.96 -4.02 -2.49
C THR A 19 -8.34 -3.45 -1.21
N PRO A 20 -9.08 -3.48 -0.08
CA PRO A 20 -8.53 -3.05 1.20
C PRO A 20 -7.22 -3.77 1.51
N GLY A 21 -6.27 -3.02 2.08
CA GLY A 21 -4.95 -3.52 2.42
C GLY A 21 -4.16 -2.40 3.11
N PRO A 22 -2.93 -2.68 3.56
CA PRO A 22 -2.20 -1.76 4.41
C PRO A 22 -2.10 -0.33 3.89
N ASN A 23 -1.60 -0.13 2.66
CA ASN A 23 -1.50 1.20 2.06
C ASN A 23 -2.85 1.91 1.98
N ASN A 24 -3.89 1.21 1.53
CA ASN A 24 -5.20 1.80 1.31
C ASN A 24 -5.84 2.23 2.64
N ILE A 25 -5.72 1.39 3.69
CA ILE A 25 -6.20 1.71 5.04
C ILE A 25 -5.42 2.89 5.63
N MET A 26 -4.10 2.90 5.48
CA MET A 26 -3.25 4.00 5.97
C MET A 26 -3.52 5.31 5.23
N LEU A 27 -3.77 5.27 3.92
CA LEU A 27 -4.10 6.44 3.10
C LEU A 27 -5.50 6.97 3.41
N LEU A 28 -6.48 6.10 3.59
CA LEU A 28 -7.81 6.49 4.04
C LEU A 28 -7.75 7.13 5.44
N SER A 29 -7.02 6.53 6.37
CA SER A 29 -6.83 7.08 7.73
C SER A 29 -6.11 8.44 7.67
N SER A 30 -5.08 8.54 6.82
CA SER A 30 -4.36 9.79 6.58
C SER A 30 -5.26 10.87 5.97
N GLY A 31 -6.09 10.50 5.00
CA GLY A 31 -7.06 11.40 4.37
C GLY A 31 -8.14 11.88 5.35
N LEU A 32 -8.60 11.02 6.27
CA LEU A 32 -9.55 11.37 7.31
C LEU A 32 -8.93 12.31 8.35
N THR A 33 -7.70 12.03 8.78
CA THR A 33 -7.04 12.72 9.89
C THR A 33 -6.38 14.04 9.46
N TYR A 34 -5.63 14.02 8.35
CA TYR A 34 -4.80 15.14 7.91
C TYR A 34 -5.33 15.85 6.65
N GLY A 35 -6.28 15.23 5.94
CA GLY A 35 -6.85 15.75 4.70
C GLY A 35 -5.96 15.56 3.48
N PHE A 36 -6.57 15.60 2.29
CA PHE A 36 -5.91 15.30 1.01
C PHE A 36 -4.56 16.00 0.80
N ARG A 37 -4.49 17.33 0.98
CA ARG A 37 -3.28 18.13 0.69
C ARG A 37 -2.06 17.68 1.50
N ARG A 38 -2.25 17.34 2.78
CA ARG A 38 -1.15 16.89 3.65
C ARG A 38 -0.74 15.44 3.38
N THR A 39 -1.62 14.63 2.79
CA THR A 39 -1.38 13.22 2.45
C THR A 39 -0.62 13.05 1.11
N ILE A 40 -0.43 14.10 0.31
CA ILE A 40 0.28 14.02 -0.98
C ILE A 40 1.66 13.34 -0.90
N PRO A 41 2.54 13.65 0.07
CA PRO A 41 3.84 12.97 0.19
C PRO A 41 3.68 11.46 0.42
N HIS A 42 2.67 11.05 1.20
CA HIS A 42 2.36 9.65 1.44
C HIS A 42 1.90 8.96 0.15
N ILE A 43 0.99 9.58 -0.61
CA ILE A 43 0.53 9.08 -1.92
C ILE A 43 1.73 8.87 -2.85
N ALA A 44 2.57 9.89 -3.00
CA ALA A 44 3.73 9.84 -3.88
C ALA A 44 4.70 8.73 -3.48
N GLY A 45 4.94 8.54 -2.18
CA GLY A 45 5.83 7.48 -1.70
C GLY A 45 5.27 6.08 -1.94
N VAL A 46 3.96 5.88 -1.82
CA VAL A 46 3.32 4.59 -2.16
C VAL A 46 3.46 4.33 -3.66
N VAL A 47 3.05 5.29 -4.50
CA VAL A 47 3.01 5.13 -5.97
C VAL A 47 4.41 4.93 -6.54
N ILE A 48 5.35 5.83 -6.20
CA ILE A 48 6.72 5.77 -6.71
C ILE A 48 7.47 4.59 -6.09
N GLY A 49 7.27 4.31 -4.80
CA GLY A 49 7.88 3.18 -4.12
C GLY A 49 7.50 1.83 -4.74
N PHE A 50 6.21 1.63 -5.04
CA PHE A 50 5.74 0.40 -5.70
C PHE A 50 6.25 0.27 -7.12
N ALA A 51 6.20 1.36 -7.90
CA ALA A 51 6.70 1.37 -9.27
C ALA A 51 8.21 1.04 -9.31
N PHE A 52 8.98 1.64 -8.40
CA PHE A 52 10.39 1.34 -8.21
C PHE A 52 10.62 -0.12 -7.81
N MET A 53 9.84 -0.64 -6.86
CA MET A 53 9.94 -2.04 -6.43
C MET A 53 9.67 -3.02 -7.59
N ILE A 54 8.62 -2.79 -8.40
CA ILE A 54 8.34 -3.61 -9.60
C ILE A 54 9.50 -3.53 -10.60
N ALA A 55 10.01 -2.33 -10.88
CA ALA A 55 11.12 -2.15 -11.79
C ALA A 55 12.36 -2.89 -11.28
N ALA A 56 12.76 -2.67 -10.02
CA ALA A 56 13.93 -3.27 -9.42
C ALA A 56 13.86 -4.80 -9.42
N VAL A 57 12.74 -5.38 -8.95
CA VAL A 57 12.56 -6.84 -8.94
C VAL A 57 12.51 -7.40 -10.36
N GLY A 58 11.79 -6.73 -11.27
CA GLY A 58 11.68 -7.12 -12.67
C GLY A 58 13.01 -7.09 -13.45
N PHE A 59 13.90 -6.16 -13.12
CA PHE A 59 15.25 -6.09 -13.69
C PHE A 59 16.26 -7.03 -13.00
N GLY A 60 15.82 -7.86 -12.06
CA GLY A 60 16.63 -8.94 -11.50
C GLY A 60 17.02 -8.78 -10.04
N LEU A 61 16.57 -7.75 -9.32
CA LEU A 61 16.75 -7.69 -7.86
C LEU A 61 16.08 -8.90 -7.16
N GLY A 62 15.07 -9.51 -7.79
CA GLY A 62 14.48 -10.77 -7.33
C GLY A 62 15.50 -11.91 -7.17
N THR A 63 16.59 -11.91 -7.94
CA THR A 63 17.64 -12.94 -7.84
C THR A 63 18.40 -12.87 -6.52
N VAL A 64 18.52 -11.68 -5.91
CA VAL A 64 19.11 -11.50 -4.57
C VAL A 64 18.29 -12.21 -3.51
N PHE A 65 16.95 -12.14 -3.62
CA PHE A 65 16.05 -12.83 -2.69
C PHE A 65 16.04 -14.35 -2.88
N LEU A 66 16.39 -14.86 -4.06
CA LEU A 66 16.62 -16.29 -4.29
C LEU A 66 17.97 -16.74 -3.71
N ALA A 67 19.01 -15.91 -3.85
CA ALA A 67 20.33 -16.19 -3.31
C ALA A 67 20.39 -16.08 -1.77
N TYR A 68 19.60 -15.16 -1.19
CA TYR A 68 19.53 -14.90 0.25
C TYR A 68 18.07 -14.95 0.74
N PRO A 69 17.46 -16.15 0.86
CA PRO A 69 16.08 -16.30 1.32
C PRO A 69 15.81 -15.66 2.68
N ILE A 70 16.82 -15.58 3.55
CA ILE A 70 16.70 -14.95 4.87
C ILE A 70 16.28 -13.48 4.81
N LEU A 71 16.59 -12.75 3.73
CA LEU A 71 16.13 -11.37 3.55
C LEU A 71 14.60 -11.30 3.44
N GLN A 72 13.96 -12.29 2.82
CA GLN A 72 12.49 -12.35 2.74
C GLN A 72 11.90 -12.54 4.14
N THR A 73 12.50 -13.43 4.95
CA THR A 73 12.08 -13.68 6.33
C THR A 73 12.21 -12.43 7.20
N ILE A 74 13.34 -11.72 7.11
CA ILE A 74 13.57 -10.47 7.85
C ILE A 74 12.53 -9.42 7.46
N LEU A 75 12.32 -9.19 6.16
CA LEU A 75 11.33 -8.21 5.69
C LEU A 75 9.91 -8.58 6.11
N LYS A 76 9.54 -9.87 6.06
CA LYS A 76 8.24 -10.40 6.49
C LYS A 76 7.97 -10.02 7.96
N TYR A 77 8.87 -10.36 8.88
CA TYR A 77 8.67 -10.09 10.30
C TYR A 77 8.83 -8.61 10.66
N ALA A 78 9.76 -7.88 10.03
CA ALA A 78 9.89 -6.44 10.22
C ALA A 78 8.61 -5.70 9.77
N GLY A 79 8.02 -6.12 8.65
CA GLY A 79 6.75 -5.61 8.16
C GLY A 79 5.58 -5.89 9.09
N ALA A 80 5.49 -7.12 9.61
CA ALA A 80 4.48 -7.49 10.59
C ALA A 80 4.56 -6.63 11.85
N ALA A 81 5.76 -6.48 12.43
CA ALA A 81 5.99 -5.65 13.60
C ALA A 81 5.61 -4.18 13.35
N TYR A 82 5.98 -3.64 12.18
CA TYR A 82 5.64 -2.27 11.81
C TYR A 82 4.13 -2.08 11.60
N LEU A 83 3.43 -3.07 11.05
CA LEU A 83 1.97 -3.05 10.91
C LEU A 83 1.25 -3.11 12.25
N VAL A 84 1.74 -3.91 13.19
CA VAL A 84 1.25 -3.90 14.58
C VAL A 84 1.44 -2.52 15.20
N TYR A 85 2.63 -1.93 15.06
CA TYR A 85 2.91 -0.57 15.51
C TYR A 85 1.93 0.45 14.89
N LEU A 86 1.75 0.43 13.57
CA LEU A 86 0.83 1.34 12.87
C LEU A 86 -0.62 1.13 13.26
N SER A 87 -1.06 -0.11 13.48
CA SER A 87 -2.41 -0.39 13.95
C SER A 87 -2.65 0.24 15.33
N ALA A 88 -1.66 0.20 16.22
CA ALA A 88 -1.72 0.85 17.52
C ALA A 88 -1.75 2.38 17.37
N VAL A 89 -0.92 2.95 16.48
CA VAL A 89 -0.94 4.39 16.17
C VAL A 89 -2.31 4.82 15.65
N ILE A 90 -2.90 4.09 14.69
CA ILE A 90 -4.23 4.39 14.14
C ILE A 90 -5.29 4.26 15.24
N ALA A 91 -5.32 3.18 16.01
CA ALA A 91 -6.30 2.95 17.08
C ALA A 91 -6.26 4.03 18.17
N LEU A 92 -5.06 4.55 18.48
CA LEU A 92 -4.85 5.60 19.48
C LEU A 92 -5.03 7.02 18.92
N SER A 93 -5.15 7.16 17.59
CA SER A 93 -5.35 8.47 16.95
C SER A 93 -6.72 9.04 17.32
N GLY A 94 -6.71 10.26 17.86
CA GLY A 94 -7.91 11.02 18.17
C GLY A 94 -8.41 11.85 16.98
N PRO A 95 -9.60 12.46 17.08
CA PRO A 95 -10.05 13.45 16.12
C PRO A 95 -9.05 14.61 16.07
N ALA A 96 -8.72 15.06 14.86
CA ALA A 96 -7.87 16.23 14.67
C ALA A 96 -8.51 17.45 15.36
N LYS A 97 -7.89 17.92 16.45
CA LYS A 97 -8.33 19.14 17.11
C LYS A 97 -7.90 20.36 16.28
N PRO A 98 -8.77 21.35 16.06
CA PRO A 98 -8.38 22.59 15.39
C PRO A 98 -7.27 23.28 16.19
N GLY A 99 -6.10 23.54 15.57
CA GLY A 99 -4.99 24.29 16.18
C GLY A 99 -3.96 23.47 16.96
N GLU A 100 -4.28 22.25 17.40
CA GLU A 100 -3.31 21.32 18.00
C GLU A 100 -2.89 20.29 16.94
N GLY A 101 -1.80 20.54 16.22
CA GLY A 101 -1.12 19.48 15.48
C GLY A 101 -0.43 18.55 16.48
N ASP A 102 -0.64 17.25 16.39
CA ASP A 102 -0.03 16.24 17.29
C ASP A 102 1.52 16.13 17.16
N GLY A 103 2.16 17.07 16.46
CA GLY A 103 3.58 17.05 16.10
C GLY A 103 3.97 15.95 15.10
N ARG A 104 3.07 15.01 14.77
CA ARG A 104 3.29 13.85 13.90
C ARG A 104 2.41 13.97 12.65
N GLY A 105 3.03 14.50 11.58
CA GLY A 105 2.42 14.53 10.26
C GLY A 105 2.11 13.13 9.70
N PRO A 106 1.37 13.06 8.56
CA PRO A 106 1.16 11.81 7.87
C PRO A 106 2.50 11.16 7.46
N MET A 107 2.46 9.88 7.13
CA MET A 107 3.64 9.15 6.68
C MET A 107 4.37 9.92 5.57
N THR A 108 5.68 10.09 5.74
CA THR A 108 6.50 10.84 4.79
C THR A 108 6.64 10.08 3.48
N PHE A 109 7.07 10.78 2.42
CA PHE A 109 7.41 10.14 1.14
C PHE A 109 8.37 8.96 1.32
N LEU A 110 9.46 9.15 2.05
CA LEU A 110 10.47 8.11 2.25
C LEU A 110 9.91 6.96 3.10
N GLY A 111 9.17 7.26 4.17
CA GLY A 111 8.51 6.22 4.97
C GLY A 111 7.55 5.38 4.13
N ALA A 112 6.78 6.04 3.25
CA ALA A 112 5.90 5.40 2.28
C ALA A 112 6.63 4.58 1.24
N ALA A 113 7.72 5.07 0.65
CA ALA A 113 8.50 4.29 -0.30
C ALA A 113 9.16 3.06 0.34
N MET A 114 9.71 3.20 1.55
CA MET A 114 10.35 2.11 2.28
C MET A 114 9.34 1.07 2.77
N PHE A 115 8.15 1.50 3.16
CA PHE A 115 7.08 0.60 3.60
C PHE A 115 6.70 -0.43 2.52
N GLN A 116 6.88 -0.12 1.23
CA GLN A 116 6.52 -1.06 0.16
C GLN A 116 7.33 -2.36 0.21
N TRP A 117 8.58 -2.30 0.68
CA TRP A 117 9.47 -3.45 0.77
C TRP A 117 9.11 -4.42 1.89
N ILE A 118 8.38 -3.95 2.90
CA ILE A 118 7.93 -4.77 4.04
C ILE A 118 6.44 -5.13 3.93
N ASN A 119 5.74 -4.61 2.93
CA ASN A 119 4.32 -4.86 2.69
C ASN A 119 4.12 -6.19 1.96
N ALA A 120 3.63 -7.21 2.67
CA ALA A 120 3.36 -8.54 2.11
C ALA A 120 2.41 -8.50 0.90
N LYS A 121 1.36 -7.65 0.94
CA LYS A 121 0.46 -7.46 -0.21
C LYS A 121 1.22 -6.89 -1.42
N GLY A 122 2.21 -6.04 -1.18
CA GLY A 122 3.04 -5.51 -2.26
C GLY A 122 3.92 -6.55 -2.92
N TRP A 123 4.48 -7.48 -2.15
CA TRP A 123 5.18 -8.63 -2.71
C TRP A 123 4.27 -9.53 -3.56
N VAL A 124 3.05 -9.82 -3.10
CA VAL A 124 2.06 -10.57 -3.90
C VAL A 124 1.77 -9.87 -5.23
N ILE A 125 1.60 -8.54 -5.21
CA ILE A 125 1.41 -7.75 -6.43
C ILE A 125 2.64 -7.87 -7.33
N VAL A 126 3.85 -7.60 -6.83
CA VAL A 126 5.08 -7.59 -7.62
C VAL A 126 5.32 -8.96 -8.28
N ILE A 127 5.22 -10.06 -7.52
CA ILE A 127 5.42 -11.41 -8.02
C ILE A 127 4.35 -11.78 -9.05
N GLY A 128 3.08 -11.51 -8.73
CA GLY A 128 1.96 -11.78 -9.64
C GLY A 128 2.06 -10.98 -10.94
N THR A 129 2.46 -9.71 -10.84
CA THR A 129 2.67 -8.81 -11.98
C THR A 129 3.73 -9.36 -12.92
N ILE A 130 4.92 -9.60 -12.39
CA ILE A 130 6.08 -10.06 -13.18
C ILE A 130 5.78 -11.40 -13.83
N THR A 131 5.16 -12.32 -13.09
CA THR A 131 4.83 -13.66 -13.60
C THR A 131 3.75 -13.61 -14.68
N ALA A 132 2.67 -12.87 -14.45
CA ALA A 132 1.55 -12.79 -15.39
C ALA A 132 1.93 -12.03 -16.67
N TYR A 133 2.73 -10.97 -16.57
CA TYR A 133 3.09 -10.13 -17.71
C TYR A 133 4.26 -10.69 -18.53
N ALA A 134 5.07 -11.58 -17.97
CA ALA A 134 6.11 -12.30 -18.72
C ALA A 134 5.56 -13.09 -19.92
N ALA A 135 4.29 -13.53 -19.86
CA ALA A 135 3.61 -14.21 -20.96
C ALA A 135 3.07 -13.25 -22.05
N ILE A 136 3.10 -11.93 -21.82
CA ILE A 136 2.45 -10.92 -22.68
C ILE A 136 3.47 -10.16 -23.53
N ALA A 137 4.62 -9.80 -22.94
CA ALA A 137 5.64 -8.98 -23.59
C ALA A 137 7.06 -9.50 -23.30
N GLN A 138 7.99 -9.21 -24.20
CA GLN A 138 9.40 -9.57 -24.05
C GLN A 138 10.14 -8.59 -23.14
N PHE A 139 11.19 -9.08 -22.49
CA PHE A 139 12.13 -8.25 -21.75
C PHE A 139 12.92 -7.34 -22.72
N PRO A 140 13.21 -6.07 -22.36
CA PRO A 140 12.90 -5.36 -21.11
C PRO A 140 11.56 -4.59 -21.12
N LEU A 141 10.89 -4.54 -22.28
CA LEU A 141 9.66 -3.77 -22.49
C LEU A 141 8.52 -4.21 -21.57
N ASN A 142 8.46 -5.51 -21.25
CA ASN A 142 7.51 -6.04 -20.29
C ASN A 142 7.60 -5.26 -18.96
N ILE A 143 8.77 -5.19 -18.31
CA ILE A 143 9.01 -4.48 -17.04
C ILE A 143 8.58 -3.02 -17.13
N ALA A 144 8.99 -2.31 -18.19
CA ALA A 144 8.65 -0.90 -18.36
C ALA A 144 7.13 -0.66 -18.40
N ILE A 145 6.39 -1.51 -19.12
CA ILE A 145 4.92 -1.38 -19.24
C ILE A 145 4.23 -1.67 -17.91
N GLN A 146 4.62 -2.72 -17.18
CA GLN A 146 4.02 -3.02 -15.86
C GLN A 146 4.34 -1.94 -14.82
N THR A 147 5.55 -1.37 -14.84
CA THR A 147 5.88 -0.22 -14.00
C THR A 147 5.00 0.99 -14.32
N LEU A 148 4.76 1.28 -15.60
CA LEU A 148 3.86 2.36 -16.01
C LEU A 148 2.41 2.09 -15.60
N ILE A 149 1.91 0.87 -15.81
CA ILE A 149 0.55 0.48 -15.38
C ILE A 149 0.40 0.61 -13.86
N SER A 150 1.41 0.17 -13.10
CA SER A 150 1.47 0.32 -11.64
C SER A 150 1.41 1.79 -11.21
N LEU A 151 2.14 2.69 -11.88
CA LEU A 151 2.05 4.13 -11.60
C LEU A 151 0.64 4.67 -11.82
N LEU A 152 0.01 4.29 -12.94
CA LEU A 152 -1.33 4.77 -13.29
C LEU A 152 -2.39 4.22 -12.33
N VAL A 153 -2.50 2.89 -12.22
CA VAL A 153 -3.50 2.22 -11.38
C VAL A 153 -3.25 2.52 -9.90
N GLY A 154 -1.99 2.56 -9.48
CA GLY A 154 -1.58 2.96 -8.13
C GLY A 154 -1.98 4.38 -7.80
N THR A 155 -1.77 5.33 -8.70
CA THR A 155 -2.22 6.71 -8.49
C THR A 155 -3.73 6.77 -8.35
N VAL A 156 -4.49 6.15 -9.25
CA VAL A 156 -5.96 6.19 -9.18
C VAL A 156 -6.47 5.57 -7.89
N SER A 157 -5.97 4.39 -7.49
CA SER A 157 -6.38 3.73 -6.26
C SER A 157 -6.04 4.55 -5.02
N THR A 158 -4.79 4.99 -4.90
CA THR A 158 -4.32 5.74 -3.71
C THR A 158 -5.08 7.05 -3.57
N VAL A 159 -5.30 7.78 -4.66
CA VAL A 159 -6.11 9.01 -4.69
C VAL A 159 -7.56 8.73 -4.29
N ALA A 160 -8.18 7.66 -4.81
CA ALA A 160 -9.54 7.28 -4.45
C ALA A 160 -9.68 6.99 -2.94
N TRP A 161 -8.74 6.25 -2.35
CA TRP A 161 -8.76 5.94 -0.92
C TRP A 161 -8.53 7.17 -0.03
N VAL A 162 -7.63 8.09 -0.43
CA VAL A 162 -7.45 9.35 0.30
C VAL A 162 -8.68 10.23 0.19
N PHE A 163 -9.28 10.37 -1.00
CA PHE A 163 -10.51 11.13 -1.19
C PHE A 163 -11.65 10.56 -0.35
N PHE A 164 -11.79 9.23 -0.31
CA PHE A 164 -12.79 8.58 0.52
C PHE A 164 -12.59 8.92 2.00
N GLY A 165 -11.35 8.84 2.51
CA GLY A 165 -11.00 9.27 3.86
C GLY A 165 -11.32 10.75 4.11
N THR A 166 -10.94 11.64 3.19
CA THR A 166 -11.21 13.08 3.31
C THR A 166 -12.72 13.41 3.27
N ALA A 167 -13.50 12.73 2.43
CA ALA A 167 -14.96 12.91 2.35
C ALA A 167 -15.66 12.46 3.64
N LEU A 168 -15.19 11.37 4.25
CA LEU A 168 -15.71 10.89 5.54
C LEU A 168 -15.53 11.90 6.67
N ARG A 169 -14.61 12.87 6.55
CA ARG A 169 -14.44 13.94 7.54
C ARG A 169 -15.69 14.80 7.75
N ALA A 170 -16.50 14.98 6.71
CA ALA A 170 -17.76 15.72 6.81
C ALA A 170 -18.87 14.91 7.52
N VAL A 171 -18.76 13.58 7.53
CA VAL A 171 -19.75 12.65 8.11
C VAL A 171 -19.35 12.26 9.54
N LEU A 172 -18.05 12.02 9.78
CA LEU A 172 -17.48 11.62 11.07
C LEU A 172 -17.17 12.84 11.94
N THR A 173 -18.21 13.57 12.34
CA THR A 173 -18.09 14.78 13.17
C THR A 173 -17.95 14.50 14.67
N SER A 174 -18.38 13.31 15.12
CA SER A 174 -18.36 12.89 16.52
C SER A 174 -17.05 12.20 16.89
N VAL A 175 -16.47 12.58 18.05
CA VAL A 175 -15.28 11.93 18.63
C VAL A 175 -15.46 10.42 18.77
N ARG A 176 -16.67 9.95 19.11
CA ARG A 176 -16.97 8.53 19.27
C ARG A 176 -16.95 7.81 17.92
N LEU A 177 -17.51 8.41 16.87
CA LEU A 177 -17.50 7.83 15.52
C LEU A 177 -16.08 7.76 14.94
N VAL A 178 -15.28 8.80 15.12
CA VAL A 178 -13.87 8.80 14.67
C VAL A 178 -13.08 7.71 15.39
N ARG A 179 -13.25 7.55 16.71
CA ARG A 179 -12.61 6.45 17.45
C ARG A 179 -13.06 5.07 16.98
N ALA A 180 -14.37 4.86 16.81
CA ALA A 180 -14.90 3.60 16.32
C ALA A 180 -14.35 3.25 14.93
N PHE A 181 -14.29 4.24 14.05
CA PHE A 181 -13.70 4.09 12.71
C PHE A 181 -12.21 3.75 12.76
N ASN A 182 -11.43 4.47 13.58
CA ASN A 182 -10.00 4.20 13.74
C ASN A 182 -9.73 2.81 14.32
N ILE A 183 -10.53 2.36 15.29
CA ILE A 183 -10.45 1.00 15.84
C ILE A 183 -10.77 -0.02 14.75
N LEU A 184 -11.82 0.18 13.96
CA LEU A 184 -12.17 -0.69 12.84
C LEU A 184 -11.02 -0.78 11.83
N MET A 185 -10.41 0.35 11.45
CA MET A 185 -9.26 0.38 10.54
C MET A 185 -8.05 -0.34 11.12
N ALA A 186 -7.76 -0.18 12.41
CA ALA A 186 -6.69 -0.89 13.09
C ALA A 186 -6.93 -2.41 13.11
N ILE A 187 -8.17 -2.85 13.37
CA ILE A 187 -8.56 -4.26 13.32
C ILE A 187 -8.39 -4.81 11.89
N LEU A 188 -8.84 -4.08 10.86
CA LEU A 188 -8.66 -4.50 9.48
C LEU A 188 -7.18 -4.56 9.08
N LEU A 189 -6.36 -3.64 9.59
CA LEU A 189 -4.92 -3.65 9.36
C LEU A 189 -4.26 -4.86 10.01
N LEU A 190 -4.62 -5.19 11.26
CA LEU A 190 -4.17 -6.41 11.93
C LEU A 190 -4.68 -7.68 11.23
N ALA A 191 -5.94 -7.70 10.79
CA ALA A 191 -6.50 -8.82 10.04
C ALA A 191 -5.76 -9.04 8.72
N SER A 192 -5.22 -7.98 8.10
CA SER A 192 -4.39 -8.11 6.90
C SER A 192 -3.05 -8.81 7.15
N LEU A 193 -2.63 -8.99 8.41
CA LEU A 193 -1.47 -9.81 8.78
C LEU A 193 -1.79 -11.31 8.81
N TYR A 194 -3.05 -11.74 8.66
CA TYR A 194 -3.42 -13.15 8.71
C TYR A 194 -2.55 -14.05 7.80
N PRO A 195 -2.31 -13.71 6.50
CA PRO A 195 -1.45 -14.54 5.66
C PRO A 195 -0.01 -14.66 6.20
N VAL A 196 0.50 -13.58 6.79
CA VAL A 196 1.85 -13.55 7.36
C VAL A 196 2.00 -14.53 8.53
N VAL A 197 0.96 -14.65 9.35
CA VAL A 197 0.92 -15.53 10.53
C VAL A 197 0.65 -16.99 10.15
N MET A 198 -0.19 -17.23 9.14
CA MET A 198 -0.53 -18.59 8.70
C MET A 198 0.57 -19.25 7.87
N ASP A 199 1.35 -18.46 7.14
CA ASP A 199 2.49 -18.94 6.35
C ASP A 199 3.82 -18.94 7.16
N ALA A 200 3.75 -18.86 8.50
CA ALA A 200 4.91 -18.80 9.41
C ALA A 200 5.29 -20.15 9.99
#